data_AF-A0A5N9CXH7-F1
#
_entry.id   AF-A0A5N9CXH7-F1
#
_cell.length_a   1.000
_cell.length_b   1.000
_cell.length_c   1.000
_cell.angle_alpha   90.00
_cell.angle_beta   90.00
_cell.angle_gamma   90.00
#
_symmetry.space_group_name_H-M   'P 1'
#
loop_
_entity.id
_entity.type
_entity.pdbx_description
1 polymer ?
#
loop_
_entity_poly.entity_id
_entity_poly.type
_entity_poly.pdbx_seq_one_letter_code
_entity_poly.pdbx_strand_id
1 'polypeptide(L)' 'MAEQQISMEEFKFMADRAGLGMNQAELDHLKPIYELYLGYTAMLHSINLGSEEMVVEFHPD' A
#
# COMPACT_ATOMS: atom_id res chain seq x y z
N MET A 1 -3.20 7.22 -16.06
CA MET A 1 -3.10 6.78 -14.65
C MET A 1 -2.05 7.67 -14.04
N ALA A 2 -2.36 8.45 -13.00
CA ALA A 2 -1.33 9.28 -12.37
C ALA A 2 -0.37 8.34 -11.62
N GLU A 3 0.90 8.38 -11.97
CA GLU A 3 1.95 7.64 -11.28
C GLU A 3 2.06 8.25 -9.87
N GLN A 4 1.54 7.56 -8.86
CA GLN A 4 1.73 7.98 -7.48
C GLN A 4 3.22 7.81 -7.16
N GLN A 5 3.95 8.93 -7.20
CA GLN A 5 5.36 8.98 -6.88
C GLN A 5 5.53 9.62 -5.51
N ILE A 6 6.40 9.02 -4.71
CA ILE A 6 6.84 9.58 -3.43
C ILE A 6 8.28 10.03 -3.56
N SER A 7 8.68 11.01 -2.75
CA SER A 7 10.08 11.42 -2.71
C SER A 7 10.97 10.31 -2.16
N MET A 8 12.27 10.34 -2.50
CA MET A 8 13.24 9.41 -1.93
C MET A 8 13.37 9.56 -0.40
N GLU A 9 13.22 10.78 0.12
CA GLU A 9 13.26 11.04 1.56
C GLU A 9 12.08 10.39 2.30
N GLU A 10 10.86 10.52 1.76
CA GLU A 10 9.68 9.85 2.30
C GLU A 10 9.81 8.32 2.23
N PHE A 11 10.31 7.82 1.10
CA PHE A 11 10.53 6.39 0.92
C PHE A 11 11.54 5.83 1.93
N LYS A 12 12.67 6.52 2.11
CA LYS A 12 13.68 6.16 3.10
C LYS A 12 13.10 6.15 4.51
N PHE A 13 12.35 7.18 4.88
CA PHE A 13 11.70 7.25 6.19
C PHE A 13 10.77 6.05 6.45
N MET A 14 10.02 5.63 5.43
CA MET A 14 9.17 4.43 5.54
C MET A 14 9.97 3.14 5.64
N ALA A 15 11.05 3.00 4.87
CA ALA A 15 11.94 1.84 4.93
C ALA A 15 12.61 1.73 6.32
N ASP A 16 13.06 2.86 6.87
CA ASP A 16 13.64 2.95 8.20
C ASP A 16 12.61 2.59 9.28
N ARG A 17 11.38 3.11 9.17
CA ARG A 17 10.27 2.76 10.08
C ARG A 17 9.90 1.28 10.03
N ALA A 18 10.01 0.65 8.86
CA ALA A 18 9.81 -0.77 8.67
C ALA A 18 10.99 -1.62 9.19
N GLY A 19 12.08 -0.99 9.65
CA GLY A 19 13.26 -1.67 10.18
C GLY A 19 14.10 -2.35 9.10
N LEU A 20 14.00 -1.90 7.84
CA LEU A 20 14.66 -2.54 6.71
C LEU A 20 16.19 -2.28 6.67
N GLY A 21 16.66 -1.18 7.28
CA GLY A 21 18.09 -0.90 7.42
C GLY A 21 18.85 -0.83 6.10
N MET A 22 18.19 -0.39 5.03
CA MET A 22 18.71 -0.43 3.66
C MET A 22 19.67 0.71 3.35
N ASN A 23 20.67 0.42 2.51
CA ASN A 23 21.55 1.43 1.94
C ASN A 23 20.93 2.11 0.70
N GLN A 24 21.56 3.18 0.19
CA GLN A 24 21.00 3.96 -0.91
C GLN A 24 20.75 3.14 -2.19
N ALA A 25 21.66 2.23 -2.55
CA ALA A 25 21.51 1.43 -3.76
C ALA A 25 20.35 0.43 -3.64
N GLU A 26 20.12 -0.10 -2.44
CA GLU A 26 18.96 -0.97 -2.15
C GLU A 26 17.66 -0.18 -2.20
N LEU A 27 17.64 1.04 -1.67
CA LEU A 27 16.48 1.94 -1.75
C LEU A 27 16.17 2.34 -3.20
N ASP A 28 17.19 2.66 -4.00
CA ASP A 28 17.04 2.99 -5.42
C ASP A 28 16.46 1.82 -6.22
N HIS A 29 16.81 0.59 -5.84
CA HIS A 29 16.26 -0.61 -6.46
C HIS A 29 14.83 -0.92 -6.02
N LEU A 30 14.52 -0.71 -4.74
CA LEU A 30 13.21 -1.04 -4.16
C LEU A 30 12.13 0.00 -4.47
N LYS A 31 12.49 1.28 -4.56
CA LYS A 31 11.53 2.38 -4.75
C LYS A 31 10.63 2.20 -5.99
N PRO A 32 11.13 1.86 -7.19
CA PRO A 32 10.27 1.65 -8.36
C PRO A 32 9.26 0.52 -8.16
N ILE A 33 9.64 -0.54 -7.44
CA ILE A 33 8.77 -1.66 -7.13
C ILE A 33 7.66 -1.22 -6.16
N TYR A 34 8.04 -0.45 -5.14
CA TYR A 34 7.09 0.13 -4.20
C TYR A 34 6.07 1.04 -4.91
N GLU A 35 6.51 1.91 -5.80
CA GLU A 35 5.65 2.83 -6.54
C GLU A 35 4.68 2.11 -7.49
N LEU A 36 5.13 1.01 -8.11
CA LEU A 36 4.24 0.14 -8.87
C LEU A 36 3.11 -0.41 -7.99
N TYR A 37 3.44 -0.95 -6.80
CA TYR A 37 2.43 -1.47 -5.88
C TYR A 37 1.53 -0.38 -5.31
N LEU A 38 2.05 0.83 -5.07
CA LEU A 38 1.26 1.98 -4.65
C LEU A 38 0.18 2.33 -5.69
N GLY A 39 0.49 2.24 -6.98
CA GLY A 39 -0.49 2.38 -8.06
C GLY A 39 -1.60 1.32 -8.01
N TYR A 40 -1.24 0.05 -7.76
CA TYR A 40 -2.22 -1.04 -7.67
C TYR A 40 -3.10 -0.95 -6.42
N THR A 41 -2.55 -0.57 -5.27
CA THR A 41 -3.35 -0.39 -4.05
C THR A 41 -4.34 0.76 -4.20
N ALA A 42 -3.93 1.86 -4.85
CA ALA A 42 -4.85 2.96 -5.19
C ALA A 42 -5.99 2.49 -6.09
N MET A 43 -5.74 1.60 -7.05
CA MET A 43 -6.78 1.00 -7.88
C MET A 43 -7.75 0.15 -7.05
N LEU A 44 -7.25 -0.69 -6.15
CA LEU A 44 -8.10 -1.49 -5.26
C LEU A 44 -8.97 -0.60 -4.36
N HIS A 45 -8.41 0.46 -3.80
CA HIS A 45 -9.15 1.40 -2.94
C HIS A 45 -10.14 2.28 -3.72
N SER A 46 -10.05 2.34 -5.05
CA SER A 46 -11.03 3.02 -5.89
C SER A 46 -12.32 2.20 -6.09
N ILE A 47 -12.32 0.92 -5.70
CA ILE A 47 -13.48 0.05 -5.80
C ILE A 47 -14.46 0.39 -4.67
N ASN A 48 -15.68 0.80 -5.04
CA ASN A 48 -16.78 0.89 -4.09
C ASN A 48 -17.35 -0.52 -3.87
N LEU A 49 -17.00 -1.14 -2.74
CA LEU A 49 -17.45 -2.47 -2.37
C LEU A 49 -18.94 -2.52 -1.97
N GLY A 50 -19.62 -1.36 -1.90
CA GLY A 50 -20.96 -1.25 -1.33
C GLY A 50 -20.95 -1.48 0.18
N SER A 51 -22.11 -1.34 0.80
CA SER A 51 -22.34 -1.78 2.18
C SER A 51 -22.47 -3.30 2.20
N GLU A 52 -21.61 -3.99 2.94
CA GLU A 52 -21.89 -5.38 3.33
C GLU A 52 -23.17 -5.39 4.17
N GLU A 53 -24.16 -6.22 3.79
CA GLU A 53 -25.29 -6.49 4.67
C GLU A 53 -24.76 -7.23 5.91
N MET A 54 -24.73 -6.53 7.06
CA MET A 54 -24.46 -7.14 8.37
C MET A 54 -25.64 -8.02 8.79
N VAL A 55 -25.88 -9.13 8.10
CA VAL A 55 -26.93 -10.07 8.46
C VAL A 55 -26.31 -11.44 8.69
N VAL A 56 -25.58 -11.56 9.80
CA VAL A 56 -25.45 -12.85 10.47
C VAL A 56 -26.64 -12.95 11.41
N GLU A 57 -27.77 -13.44 10.89
CA GLU A 57 -28.89 -13.86 11.73
C GLU A 57 -28.48 -15.15 12.45
N PHE A 58 -28.19 -15.02 13.75
CA PHE A 58 -27.95 -16.17 14.60
C PHE A 58 -29.29 -16.83 14.94
N HIS A 59 -29.50 -18.06 14.47
CA HIS A 59 -30.63 -18.90 14.87
C HIS A 59 -30.14 -19.91 15.92
N PRO A 60 -30.45 -19.70 17.22
CA PRO A 60 -30.26 -20.74 18.23
C PRO A 60 -31.36 -21.79 18.09
N ASP A 61 -31.00 -22.97 17.60
CA ASP A 61 -31.72 -24.21 17.94
C ASP A 61 -31.31 -24.67 19.35
#